data_AF-A0A9J6ZEH2-F1
#
_entry.id   AF-A0A9J6ZEH2-F1
#
_cell.length_a   1.000
_cell.length_b   1.000
_cell.length_c   1.000
_cell.angle_alpha   90.00
_cell.angle_beta   90.00
_cell.angle_gamma   90.00
#
_symmetry.space_group_name_H-M   'P 1'
#
loop_
_entity.id
_entity.type
_entity.pdbx_description
1 polymer ?
#
loop_
_entity_poly.entity_id
_entity_poly.type
_entity_poly.pdbx_seq_one_letter_code
_entity_poly.pdbx_strand_id
1 'polypeptide(L)'
;MANIEPIKPQETLGQTFDRINRQFNELDNDVKSHKTSKQAHKAEDIVYSGTSNVKQAIDAQGQRISDIVAQSGDDITEIVDARGGYTVIGDRLGAADERLNNKIIVTENPPAVANRLEGSFYFHVTDSVPIPTDNDNLRVSPSMGIKILE
;
A
#
# COMPACT_ATOMS: atom_id res chain seq x y z
N MET A 1 30.32 -9.29 19.99
CA MET A 1 31.23 -9.90 19.02
C MET A 1 31.96 -11.01 19.75
N ALA A 2 31.69 -12.25 19.34
CA ALA A 2 32.27 -13.46 19.92
C ALA A 2 33.78 -13.44 19.76
N ASN A 3 34.49 -13.88 20.80
CA ASN A 3 35.95 -13.87 20.82
C ASN A 3 36.47 -15.22 20.28
N ILE A 4 36.78 -15.26 18.98
CA ILE A 4 37.30 -16.48 18.35
C ILE A 4 38.79 -16.64 18.69
N GLU A 5 39.08 -17.50 19.66
CA GLU A 5 40.43 -17.94 19.99
C GLU A 5 40.98 -18.94 18.96
N PRO A 6 42.23 -18.79 18.50
CA PRO A 6 42.88 -19.73 17.60
C PRO A 6 43.15 -21.09 18.28
N ILE A 7 43.21 -22.15 17.48
CA ILE A 7 43.59 -23.50 17.93
C ILE A 7 45.06 -23.50 18.37
N LYS A 8 45.37 -24.07 19.53
CA LYS A 8 46.74 -24.15 20.03
C LYS A 8 47.36 -25.50 19.64
N PRO A 9 48.63 -25.54 19.17
CA PRO A 9 49.27 -26.77 18.71
C PRO A 9 49.33 -27.92 19.74
N GLN A 10 49.30 -27.58 21.04
CA GLN A 10 49.44 -28.50 22.16
C GLN A 10 48.11 -29.03 22.74
N GLU A 11 46.96 -28.71 22.14
CA GLU A 11 45.67 -29.16 22.67
C GLU A 11 45.28 -30.55 22.17
N THR A 12 44.63 -31.30 23.05
CA THR A 12 44.03 -32.57 22.65
C THR A 12 42.82 -32.32 21.77
N LEU A 13 42.39 -33.36 21.03
CA LEU A 13 41.17 -33.32 20.22
C LEU A 13 39.94 -32.94 21.07
N GLY A 14 39.82 -33.48 22.28
CA GLY A 14 38.72 -33.17 23.20
C GLY A 14 38.69 -31.69 23.61
N GLN A 15 39.84 -31.14 24.01
CA GLN A 15 39.97 -29.71 24.34
C GLN A 15 39.62 -28.81 23.15
N THR A 16 40.02 -29.24 21.95
CA THR A 16 39.71 -28.52 20.71
C THR A 16 38.21 -28.54 20.42
N PHE A 17 37.55 -29.69 20.56
CA PHE A 17 36.11 -29.85 20.35
C PHE A 17 35.28 -28.99 21.32
N ASP A 18 35.60 -29.03 22.61
CA ASP A 18 34.90 -28.25 23.64
C ASP A 18 34.99 -26.75 23.37
N ARG A 19 36.18 -26.27 22.96
CA ARG A 19 36.34 -24.87 22.59
C ARG A 19 35.53 -24.51 21.36
N ILE A 20 35.56 -25.32 20.30
CA ILE A 20 34.79 -25.06 19.07
C ILE A 20 33.29 -24.94 19.41
N ASN A 21 32.76 -25.85 20.23
CA ASN A 21 31.36 -25.80 20.65
C ASN A 21 31.03 -24.53 21.43
N ARG A 22 31.92 -24.12 22.35
CA ARG A 22 31.75 -22.84 23.07
C ARG A 22 31.73 -21.66 22.11
N GLN A 23 32.67 -21.57 21.17
CA GLN A 23 32.71 -20.49 20.16
C GLN A 23 31.47 -20.47 19.27
N PHE A 24 30.96 -21.65 18.90
CA PHE A 24 29.73 -21.76 18.13
C PHE A 24 28.52 -21.21 18.90
N ASN A 25 28.40 -21.54 20.19
CA ASN A 25 27.34 -21.03 21.05
C ASN A 25 27.45 -19.51 21.26
N GLU A 26 28.67 -18.98 21.40
CA GLU A 26 28.90 -17.54 21.52
C GLU A 26 28.49 -16.80 20.23
N LEU A 27 28.85 -17.33 19.06
CA LEU A 27 28.45 -16.77 17.76
C LEU A 27 26.93 -16.81 17.57
N ASP A 28 26.26 -17.90 17.92
CA ASP A 28 24.81 -18.02 17.84
C ASP A 28 24.09 -17.00 18.74
N ASN A 29 24.57 -16.83 19.98
CA ASN A 29 24.04 -15.84 20.91
C ASN A 29 24.23 -14.41 20.37
N ASP A 30 25.39 -14.11 19.79
CA ASP A 30 25.67 -12.82 19.17
C ASP A 30 24.75 -12.54 17.99
N VAL A 31 24.53 -13.51 17.10
CA VAL A 31 23.61 -13.38 15.96
C VAL A 31 22.17 -13.15 16.44
N LYS A 32 21.72 -13.90 17.45
CA LYS A 32 20.39 -13.72 18.07
C LYS A 32 20.23 -12.34 18.71
N SER A 33 21.26 -11.87 19.40
CA SER A 33 21.28 -10.54 20.00
C SER A 33 21.23 -9.45 18.93
N HIS A 34 22.07 -9.56 17.89
CA HIS A 34 22.08 -8.62 16.77
C HIS A 34 20.71 -8.56 16.06
N LYS A 35 20.08 -9.71 15.81
CA LYS A 35 18.76 -9.79 15.16
C LYS A 35 17.64 -9.09 15.94
N THR A 36 17.73 -9.04 17.26
CA THR A 36 16.70 -8.42 18.13
C THR A 36 17.06 -7.01 18.57
N SER A 37 18.28 -6.53 18.27
CA SER A 37 18.73 -5.19 18.62
C SER A 37 18.00 -4.11 17.83
N LYS A 38 17.50 -3.09 18.53
CA LYS A 38 16.89 -1.89 17.93
C LYS A 38 17.91 -0.92 17.31
N GLN A 39 19.20 -1.17 17.52
CA GLN A 39 20.31 -0.33 17.06
C GLN A 39 21.33 -1.13 16.23
N ALA A 40 20.93 -2.30 15.70
CA ALA A 40 21.81 -3.19 14.95
C ALA A 40 22.45 -2.51 13.73
N HIS A 41 21.69 -1.67 13.04
CA HIS A 41 22.12 -0.98 11.83
C HIS A 41 21.80 0.51 11.92
N LYS A 42 22.72 1.35 11.45
CA LYS A 42 22.42 2.76 11.20
C LYS A 42 21.66 2.88 9.89
N ALA A 43 20.86 3.93 9.74
CA ALA A 43 20.13 4.19 8.49
C ALA A 43 21.07 4.41 7.28
N GLU A 44 22.32 4.80 7.54
CA GLU A 44 23.39 5.00 6.54
C GLU A 44 23.82 3.68 5.88
N ASP A 45 23.69 2.57 6.60
CA ASP A 45 24.18 1.25 6.20
C ASP A 45 23.10 0.42 5.46
N ILE A 46 21.88 0.95 5.37
CA ILE A 46 20.75 0.26 4.73
C ILE A 46 20.59 0.80 3.31
N VAL A 47 20.88 -0.04 2.32
CA VAL A 47 20.72 0.27 0.89
C VAL A 47 19.24 0.50 0.56
N TYR A 48 18.97 1.52 -0.25
CA TYR A 48 17.63 1.87 -0.73
C TYR A 48 17.65 2.04 -2.25
N SER A 49 16.66 1.52 -2.98
CA SER A 49 16.70 1.51 -4.46
C SER A 49 16.53 2.89 -5.11
N GLY A 50 16.07 3.91 -4.38
CA GLY A 50 15.89 5.27 -4.89
C GLY A 50 17.04 6.25 -4.62
N THR A 51 17.99 5.92 -3.74
CA THR A 51 19.13 6.76 -3.32
C THR A 51 20.32 5.87 -2.94
N SER A 52 21.38 6.38 -2.29
CA SER A 52 22.45 5.50 -1.81
C SER A 52 22.08 4.75 -0.52
N ASN A 53 21.29 5.34 0.38
CA ASN A 53 20.84 4.70 1.61
C ASN A 53 19.53 5.29 2.18
N VAL A 54 18.96 4.59 3.16
CA VAL A 54 17.71 4.99 3.84
C VAL A 54 17.85 6.35 4.52
N LYS A 55 19.00 6.69 5.10
CA LYS A 55 19.21 8.01 5.72
C LYS A 55 18.99 9.13 4.71
N GLN A 56 19.65 9.06 3.56
CA GLN A 56 19.51 10.07 2.51
C GLN A 56 18.07 10.18 2.01
N ALA A 57 17.36 9.05 1.89
CA ALA A 57 15.95 9.06 1.48
C ALA A 57 15.08 9.80 2.51
N ILE A 58 15.28 9.55 3.80
CA ILE A 58 14.56 10.22 4.89
C ILE A 58 14.90 11.72 4.92
N ASP A 59 16.18 12.08 4.86
CA ASP A 59 16.63 13.47 4.86
C ASP A 59 16.04 14.24 3.66
N ALA A 60 16.01 13.64 2.48
CA ALA A 60 15.43 14.24 1.28
C ALA A 60 13.92 14.48 1.43
N GLN A 61 13.17 13.55 2.03
CA GLN A 61 11.75 13.77 2.32
C GLN A 61 11.54 14.85 3.40
N GLY A 62 12.40 14.87 4.43
CA GLY A 62 12.38 15.93 5.45
C GLY A 62 12.59 17.32 4.85
N GLN A 63 13.54 17.45 3.92
CA GLN A 63 13.78 18.70 3.20
C GLN A 63 12.54 19.10 2.38
N ARG A 64 11.97 18.18 1.58
CA ARG A 64 10.77 18.47 0.78
C ARG A 64 9.60 18.95 1.64
N ILE A 65 9.37 18.31 2.79
CA ILE A 65 8.31 18.74 3.73
C ILE A 65 8.63 20.13 4.28
N SER A 66 9.89 20.40 4.65
CA SER A 66 10.29 21.72 5.13
C SER A 66 10.07 22.79 4.08
N ASP A 67 10.40 22.52 2.82
CA ASP A 67 10.20 23.46 1.71
C ASP A 67 8.70 23.77 1.56
N ILE A 68 7.84 22.75 1.54
CA ILE A 68 6.38 22.91 1.45
C ILE A 68 5.81 23.73 2.62
N VAL A 69 6.25 23.48 3.85
CA VAL A 69 5.63 24.07 5.06
C VAL A 69 6.17 25.46 5.39
N ALA A 70 7.47 25.70 5.18
CA ALA A 70 8.11 26.93 5.65
C ALA A 70 7.89 28.13 4.72
N GLN A 71 7.40 27.92 3.49
CA GLN A 71 7.32 28.95 2.47
C GLN A 71 5.95 29.62 2.43
N SER A 72 5.93 30.95 2.32
CA SER A 72 4.71 31.78 2.31
C SER A 72 4.05 31.86 0.91
N GLY A 73 4.05 30.76 0.16
CA GLY A 73 3.33 30.64 -1.11
C GLY A 73 4.07 31.11 -2.38
N ASP A 74 5.34 31.48 -2.29
CA ASP A 74 6.14 31.91 -3.46
C ASP A 74 6.75 30.74 -4.27
N ASP A 75 6.79 29.53 -3.71
CA ASP A 75 7.28 28.34 -4.39
C ASP A 75 6.13 27.49 -4.93
N ILE A 76 6.37 26.85 -6.07
CA ILE A 76 5.43 25.96 -6.74
C ILE A 76 5.61 24.49 -6.34
N THR A 77 6.47 24.19 -5.36
CA THR A 77 6.77 22.82 -4.91
C THR A 77 5.51 22.01 -4.57
N GLU A 78 4.51 22.62 -3.91
CA GLU A 78 3.21 21.96 -3.65
C GLU A 78 2.51 21.57 -4.96
N ILE A 79 2.47 22.47 -5.95
CA ILE A 79 1.85 22.22 -7.26
C ILE A 79 2.63 21.13 -8.00
N VAL A 80 3.96 21.18 -7.96
CA VAL A 80 4.85 20.18 -8.58
C VAL A 80 4.56 18.79 -8.04
N ASP A 81 4.46 18.65 -6.72
CA ASP A 81 4.14 17.41 -6.04
C ASP A 81 2.70 16.95 -6.35
N ALA A 82 1.74 17.88 -6.34
CA ALA A 82 0.35 17.60 -6.65
C ALA A 82 0.16 17.07 -8.08
N ARG A 83 1.07 17.38 -9.03
CA ARG A 83 1.04 16.80 -10.37
C ARG A 83 1.32 15.30 -10.41
N GLY A 84 2.00 14.71 -9.42
CA GLY A 84 2.22 13.26 -9.37
C GLY A 84 2.89 12.66 -10.62
N GLY A 85 3.78 13.41 -11.27
CA GLY A 85 4.50 12.99 -12.49
C GLY A 85 3.90 13.49 -13.81
N TYR A 86 2.74 14.15 -13.79
CA TYR A 86 2.17 14.81 -14.96
C TYR A 86 2.86 16.15 -15.27
N THR A 87 2.83 16.58 -16.54
CA THR A 87 3.47 17.84 -16.96
C THR A 87 2.80 19.05 -16.33
N VAL A 88 1.47 19.07 -16.28
CA VAL A 88 0.70 20.12 -15.62
C VAL A 88 -0.39 19.51 -14.73
N ILE A 89 -0.90 20.30 -13.77
CA ILE A 89 -1.95 19.81 -12.85
C ILE A 89 -3.25 19.48 -13.60
N GLY A 90 -3.53 20.19 -14.70
CA GLY A 90 -4.65 19.92 -15.59
C GLY A 90 -4.64 18.50 -16.16
N ASP A 91 -3.48 17.98 -16.57
CA ASP A 91 -3.39 16.62 -17.13
C ASP A 91 -3.72 15.57 -16.08
N ARG A 92 -3.26 15.76 -14.83
CA ARG A 92 -3.60 14.87 -13.72
C ARG A 92 -5.10 14.90 -13.43
N LEU A 93 -5.70 16.09 -13.39
CA LEU A 93 -7.14 16.24 -13.17
C LEU A 93 -7.94 15.59 -14.30
N GLY A 94 -7.55 15.82 -15.56
CA GLY A 94 -8.18 15.17 -16.72
C GLY A 94 -8.07 13.64 -16.66
N ALA A 95 -6.90 13.10 -16.31
CA ALA A 95 -6.74 11.65 -16.13
C ALA A 95 -7.56 11.09 -14.96
N ALA A 96 -7.73 11.86 -13.88
CA ALA A 96 -8.61 11.47 -12.77
C ALA A 96 -10.10 11.49 -13.21
N ASP A 97 -10.51 12.51 -13.96
CA ASP A 97 -11.87 12.64 -14.48
C ASP A 97 -12.19 11.52 -15.48
N GLU A 98 -11.28 11.17 -16.39
CA GLU A 98 -11.45 10.04 -17.31
C GLU A 98 -11.63 8.71 -16.57
N ARG A 99 -10.86 8.50 -15.50
CA ARG A 99 -11.00 7.30 -14.65
C ARG A 99 -12.36 7.25 -13.96
N LEU A 100 -12.92 8.39 -13.57
CA LEU A 100 -14.21 8.48 -12.88
C LEU A 100 -15.40 8.43 -13.85
N ASN A 101 -15.30 9.05 -15.03
CA ASN A 101 -16.34 9.03 -16.06
C ASN A 101 -16.67 7.60 -16.50
N ASN A 102 -15.69 6.71 -16.52
CA ASN A 102 -15.90 5.30 -16.85
C ASN A 102 -16.51 4.46 -15.70
N LYS A 103 -16.72 5.07 -14.52
CA LYS A 103 -17.20 4.40 -13.31
C LYS A 103 -18.55 4.88 -12.82
N ILE A 104 -19.03 6.05 -13.21
CA ILE A 104 -20.38 6.51 -12.87
C ILE A 104 -21.17 6.65 -14.16
N ILE A 105 -22.12 5.73 -14.38
CA ILE A 105 -22.90 5.67 -15.61
C ILE A 105 -24.36 5.95 -15.25
N VAL A 106 -24.87 7.07 -15.71
CA VAL A 106 -26.28 7.44 -15.58
C VAL A 106 -26.96 7.08 -16.90
N THR A 107 -27.93 6.17 -16.86
CA THR A 107 -28.58 5.68 -18.08
C THR A 107 -30.01 5.21 -17.79
N GLU A 108 -30.89 5.39 -18.77
CA GLU A 108 -32.26 4.85 -18.76
C GLU A 108 -32.30 3.34 -19.02
N ASN A 109 -31.25 2.80 -19.64
CA ASN A 109 -31.18 1.38 -20.02
C ASN A 109 -29.86 0.78 -19.53
N PRO A 110 -29.73 0.50 -18.23
CA PRO A 110 -28.51 -0.11 -17.71
C PRO A 110 -28.39 -1.56 -18.22
N PRO A 111 -27.18 -2.01 -18.61
CA PRO A 111 -26.97 -3.40 -18.95
C PRO A 111 -27.23 -4.30 -17.72
N ALA A 112 -27.52 -5.57 -17.99
CA ALA A 112 -27.65 -6.60 -16.96
C ALA A 112 -26.41 -6.62 -16.06
N VAL A 113 -26.59 -6.95 -14.77
CA VAL A 113 -25.53 -6.85 -13.75
C VAL A 113 -24.25 -7.61 -14.15
N ALA A 114 -24.39 -8.78 -14.76
CA ALA A 114 -23.26 -9.59 -15.23
C ALA A 114 -22.44 -8.94 -16.38
N ASN A 115 -23.03 -7.96 -17.09
CA ASN A 115 -22.41 -7.26 -18.21
C ASN A 115 -22.00 -5.82 -17.86
N ARG A 116 -22.08 -5.45 -16.58
CA ARG A 116 -21.65 -4.13 -16.09
C ARG A 116 -20.14 -4.09 -15.96
N LEU A 117 -19.54 -2.93 -16.25
CA LEU A 117 -18.12 -2.73 -16.05
C LEU A 117 -17.77 -2.90 -14.57
N GLU A 118 -16.71 -3.66 -14.28
CA GLU A 118 -16.30 -3.94 -12.90
C GLU A 118 -16.01 -2.65 -12.13
N GLY A 119 -16.56 -2.54 -10.92
CA GLY A 119 -16.39 -1.38 -10.04
C GLY A 119 -17.08 -0.10 -10.52
N SER A 120 -18.00 -0.18 -11.48
CA SER A 120 -18.83 0.95 -11.92
C SER A 120 -20.21 0.97 -11.24
N PHE A 121 -20.72 2.17 -10.99
CA PHE A 121 -22.05 2.45 -10.48
C PHE A 121 -22.96 2.84 -11.64
N TYR A 122 -24.09 2.14 -11.76
CA TYR A 122 -25.13 2.48 -12.71
C TYR A 122 -26.32 3.08 -11.99
N PHE A 123 -26.65 4.33 -12.33
CA PHE A 123 -27.87 4.97 -11.89
C PHE A 123 -28.92 4.77 -12.98
N HIS A 124 -29.89 3.91 -12.70
CA HIS A 124 -31.05 3.73 -13.56
C HIS A 124 -32.01 4.90 -13.32
N VAL A 125 -32.05 5.83 -14.26
CA VAL A 125 -32.97 6.96 -14.20
C VAL A 125 -34.19 6.60 -15.04
N THR A 126 -35.36 6.60 -14.41
CA THR A 126 -36.62 6.34 -15.08
C THR A 126 -37.72 7.14 -14.41
N ASP A 127 -38.64 7.68 -15.21
CA ASP A 127 -39.85 8.37 -14.73
C ASP A 127 -40.88 7.38 -14.16
N SER A 128 -40.62 6.08 -14.28
CA SER A 128 -41.48 4.99 -13.80
C SER A 128 -40.83 4.30 -12.61
N VAL A 129 -41.58 4.07 -11.52
CA VAL A 129 -41.08 3.24 -10.41
C VAL A 129 -40.81 1.83 -10.96
N PRO A 130 -39.57 1.28 -10.86
CA PRO A 130 -39.28 -0.04 -11.37
C PRO A 130 -39.87 -1.07 -10.40
N ILE A 131 -41.16 -1.35 -10.55
CA ILE A 131 -41.78 -2.55 -10.00
C ILE A 131 -41.37 -3.69 -10.94
N PRO A 132 -40.67 -4.73 -10.47
CA PRO A 132 -40.30 -5.86 -11.33
C PRO A 132 -41.58 -6.48 -11.87
N THR A 133 -41.81 -6.41 -13.17
CA THR A 133 -42.98 -7.01 -13.83
C THR A 133 -42.85 -8.52 -14.02
N ASP A 134 -41.64 -9.07 -13.83
CA ASP A 134 -41.29 -10.41 -14.33
C ASP A 134 -40.85 -11.38 -13.22
N ASN A 135 -41.27 -11.16 -11.98
CA ASN A 135 -41.37 -12.26 -11.02
C ASN A 135 -42.85 -12.44 -10.70
N ASP A 136 -43.38 -13.63 -10.95
CA ASP A 136 -44.75 -14.07 -10.63
C ASP A 136 -45.14 -13.84 -9.14
N ASN A 137 -44.20 -13.37 -8.32
CA ASN A 137 -44.34 -13.17 -6.89
C ASN A 137 -44.78 -11.76 -6.47
N LEU A 138 -44.90 -10.78 -7.38
CA LEU A 138 -45.37 -9.43 -7.04
C LEU A 138 -46.60 -9.05 -7.88
N ARG A 139 -47.79 -9.24 -7.31
CA ARG A 139 -49.06 -8.79 -7.91
C ARG A 139 -49.62 -7.61 -7.13
N VAL A 140 -49.95 -6.53 -7.83
CA VAL A 140 -50.60 -5.35 -7.24
C VAL A 140 -52.11 -5.51 -7.41
N SER A 141 -52.83 -5.70 -6.29
CA SER A 141 -54.29 -5.81 -6.31
C SER A 141 -54.93 -4.41 -6.39
N PRO A 142 -55.90 -4.16 -7.29
CA PRO A 142 -56.62 -2.88 -7.36
C PRO A 142 -57.31 -2.46 -6.06
N SER A 143 -57.53 -3.39 -5.13
CA SER A 143 -58.24 -3.15 -3.87
C SER A 143 -57.41 -3.39 -2.60
N MET A 144 -56.18 -3.92 -2.68
CA MET A 144 -55.42 -4.35 -1.48
C MET A 144 -53.89 -4.22 -1.54
N GLY A 145 -53.32 -3.36 -2.40
CA GLY A 145 -51.88 -3.06 -2.37
C GLY A 145 -50.96 -4.19 -2.86
N ILE A 146 -49.65 -4.06 -2.61
CA ILE A 146 -48.59 -4.96 -3.08
C ILE A 146 -48.55 -6.22 -2.21
N LYS A 147 -48.65 -7.41 -2.83
CA LYS A 147 -48.45 -8.71 -2.15
C LYS A 147 -47.23 -9.44 -2.71
N ILE A 148 -46.43 -10.00 -1.82
CA ILE A 148 -45.38 -10.98 -2.12
C ILE A 148 -46.03 -12.37 -2.06
N LEU A 149 -45.93 -13.16 -3.13
CA LEU A 149 -46.36 -14.56 -3.17
C LEU A 149 -45.16 -15.47 -2.90
N GLU A 150 -45.31 -16.43 -1.99
CA GLU A 150 -44.37 -17.53 -1.74
C GLU A 150 -44.59 -18.67 -2.74
#